data_AF-A0A7S1NRV2-F1
#
_entry.id   AF-A0A7S1NRV2-F1
#
_cell.length_a   1.000
_cell.length_b   1.000
_cell.length_c   1.000
_cell.angle_alpha   90.00
_cell.angle_beta   90.00
_cell.angle_gamma   90.00
#
_symmetry.space_group_name_H-M   'P 1'
#
loop_
_entity.id
_entity.type
_entity.pdbx_description
1 polymer ?
#
loop_
_entity_poly.entity_id
_entity_poly.type
_entity_poly.pdbx_seq_one_letter_code
_entity_poly.pdbx_strand_id
1 'polypeptide(L)'
;GERALEQFARSHAHSRAMSKVLNGLAIEKQASLVEGIRNDNTKFTKVNKKYGLELAGYVARDLIAAIQPAEYEGKPFLWHRDDVTPEFLQTIAEGLLKAHPTLVAVLTCGAPKDNDLQFIVSGPAEQVAAVGPK
;
A
#
# COMPACT_ATOMS: atom_id res chain seq x y z
N GLY A 1 -17.78 38.97 -28.76
CA GLY A 1 -16.72 38.44 -29.64
C GLY A 1 -15.49 38.08 -28.84
N GLU A 2 -14.88 39.05 -28.17
CA GLU A 2 -13.58 38.92 -27.51
C GLU A 2 -13.50 37.84 -26.41
N ARG A 3 -14.52 37.76 -25.53
CA ARG A 3 -14.61 36.68 -24.53
C ARG A 3 -14.67 35.28 -25.12
N ALA A 4 -15.31 35.11 -26.28
CA ALA A 4 -15.39 33.81 -26.95
C ALA A 4 -14.02 33.43 -27.54
N LEU A 5 -13.34 34.39 -28.17
CA LEU A 5 -11.97 34.21 -28.69
C LEU A 5 -10.98 33.81 -27.60
N GLU A 6 -11.06 34.45 -26.43
CA GLU A 6 -10.20 34.12 -25.29
C GLU A 6 -10.44 32.69 -24.79
N GLN A 7 -11.70 32.24 -24.72
CA GLN A 7 -12.02 30.87 -24.34
C GLN A 7 -11.53 29.84 -25.36
N PHE A 8 -11.67 30.12 -26.66
CA PHE A 8 -11.12 29.26 -27.71
C PHE A 8 -9.60 29.17 -27.66
N ALA A 9 -8.91 30.29 -27.43
CA ALA A 9 -7.45 30.32 -27.28
C ALA A 9 -6.99 29.46 -26.09
N ARG A 10 -7.67 29.56 -24.94
CA ARG A 10 -7.37 28.74 -23.75
C ARG A 10 -7.62 27.26 -23.98
N SER A 11 -8.73 26.91 -24.65
CA SER A 11 -9.06 25.53 -24.99
C SER A 11 -8.02 24.93 -25.95
N HIS A 12 -7.63 25.66 -26.99
CA HIS A 12 -6.63 25.21 -27.94
C HIS A 12 -5.24 25.07 -27.31
N ALA A 13 -4.87 25.96 -26.39
CA ALA A 13 -3.63 25.84 -25.61
C ALA A 13 -3.63 24.55 -24.75
N HIS A 14 -4.75 24.22 -24.09
CA HIS A 14 -4.91 22.97 -23.35
C HIS A 14 -4.77 21.74 -24.24
N SER A 15 -5.44 21.70 -25.39
CA SER A 15 -5.35 20.56 -26.32
C SER A 15 -3.94 20.35 -26.87
N ARG A 16 -3.18 21.44 -27.12
CA ARG A 16 -1.77 21.35 -27.51
C ARG A 16 -0.88 20.82 -26.37
N ALA A 17 -1.11 21.29 -25.15
CA ALA A 17 -0.37 20.80 -23.98
C ALA A 17 -0.62 19.30 -23.78
N MET A 18 -1.87 18.85 -23.89
CA MET A 18 -2.24 17.43 -23.82
C MET A 18 -1.60 16.61 -24.95
N SER A 19 -1.61 17.13 -26.19
CA SER A 19 -0.92 16.48 -27.31
C SER A 19 0.57 16.27 -27.02
N LYS A 20 1.24 17.26 -26.43
CA LYS A 20 2.65 17.16 -26.05
C LYS A 20 2.90 16.07 -25.00
N VAL A 21 2.03 15.96 -23.99
CA VAL A 21 2.09 14.88 -22.97
C VAL A 21 1.87 13.51 -23.60
N LEU A 22 0.97 13.42 -24.58
CA LEU A 22 0.66 12.19 -25.31
C LEU A 22 1.55 12.01 -26.56
N ASN A 23 2.80 12.50 -26.53
CA ASN A 23 3.81 12.34 -27.58
C ASN A 23 3.35 12.76 -28.99
N GLY A 24 2.66 13.89 -29.10
CA GLY A 24 2.21 14.44 -30.37
C GLY A 24 0.99 13.75 -30.96
N LEU A 25 0.25 12.96 -30.17
CA LEU A 25 -0.96 12.28 -30.64
C LEU A 25 -2.00 13.31 -31.12
N ALA A 26 -2.60 13.01 -32.28
CA ALA A 26 -3.69 13.77 -32.87
C ALA A 26 -4.85 13.94 -31.87
N ILE A 27 -5.41 15.15 -31.78
CA ILE A 27 -6.41 15.55 -30.77
C ILE A 27 -7.61 14.57 -30.74
N GLU A 28 -8.08 14.15 -31.91
CA GLU A 28 -9.20 13.23 -32.08
C GLU A 28 -8.95 11.84 -31.47
N LYS A 29 -7.69 11.43 -31.33
CA LYS A 29 -7.31 10.13 -30.74
C LYS A 29 -6.96 10.22 -29.25
N GLN A 30 -6.85 11.43 -28.70
CA GLN A 30 -6.42 11.64 -27.31
C GLN A 30 -7.42 11.06 -26.31
N ALA A 31 -8.72 11.25 -26.53
CA ALA A 31 -9.75 10.76 -25.62
C ALA A 31 -9.69 9.22 -25.46
N SER A 32 -9.66 8.51 -26.59
CA SER A 32 -9.58 7.04 -26.59
C SER A 32 -8.30 6.52 -25.94
N LEU A 33 -7.15 7.17 -26.17
CA LEU A 33 -5.91 6.78 -25.52
C LEU A 33 -5.97 7.00 -24.00
N VAL A 34 -6.49 8.15 -23.55
CA VAL A 34 -6.61 8.46 -22.12
C VAL A 34 -7.56 7.48 -21.42
N GLU A 35 -8.65 7.09 -22.06
CA GLU A 35 -9.54 6.03 -21.54
C GLU A 35 -8.83 4.67 -21.47
N GLY A 36 -8.05 4.31 -22.49
CA GLY A 36 -7.22 3.11 -22.50
C GLY A 36 -6.23 3.09 -21.32
N ILE A 37 -5.45 4.15 -21.16
CA ILE A 37 -4.50 4.32 -20.05
C ILE A 37 -5.21 4.21 -18.70
N ARG A 38 -6.39 4.85 -18.55
CA ARG A 38 -7.18 4.77 -17.32
C ARG A 38 -7.61 3.33 -17.01
N ASN A 39 -8.07 2.60 -18.02
CA ASN A 39 -8.51 1.22 -17.86
C ASN A 39 -7.34 0.29 -17.50
N ASP A 40 -6.20 0.48 -18.15
CA ASP A 40 -5.00 -0.31 -17.86
C ASP A 40 -4.44 0.01 -16.48
N ASN A 41 -4.36 1.28 -16.09
CA ASN A 41 -4.00 1.68 -14.73
C ASN A 41 -4.94 1.03 -13.69
N THR A 42 -6.24 0.98 -13.96
CA THR A 42 -7.20 0.31 -13.06
C THR A 42 -6.92 -1.18 -12.94
N LYS A 43 -6.56 -1.85 -14.04
CA LYS A 43 -6.18 -3.28 -14.03
C LYS A 43 -4.86 -3.49 -13.27
N PHE A 44 -3.83 -2.69 -13.57
CA PHE A 44 -2.53 -2.79 -12.90
C PHE A 44 -2.64 -2.55 -11.40
N THR A 45 -3.42 -1.57 -10.94
CA THR A 45 -3.65 -1.34 -9.51
C THR A 45 -4.29 -2.55 -8.83
N LYS A 46 -5.26 -3.22 -9.49
CA LYS A 46 -5.87 -4.45 -8.95
C LYS A 46 -4.85 -5.59 -8.87
N VAL A 47 -4.03 -5.76 -9.91
CA VAL A 47 -3.01 -6.80 -9.97
C VAL A 47 -1.93 -6.56 -8.91
N ASN A 48 -1.42 -5.33 -8.77
CA ASN A 48 -0.44 -4.98 -7.75
C ASN A 48 -0.99 -5.19 -6.34
N LYS A 49 -2.26 -4.83 -6.09
CA LYS A 49 -2.91 -5.12 -4.80
C LYS A 49 -2.97 -6.64 -4.54
N LYS A 50 -3.31 -7.44 -5.54
CA LYS A 50 -3.33 -8.90 -5.43
C LYS A 50 -1.94 -9.45 -5.11
N TYR A 51 -0.91 -9.04 -5.83
CA TYR A 51 0.45 -9.49 -5.57
C TYR A 51 0.96 -9.03 -4.20
N GLY A 52 0.60 -7.83 -3.75
CA GLY A 52 0.89 -7.37 -2.39
C GLY A 52 0.29 -8.28 -1.32
N LEU A 53 -0.97 -8.69 -1.48
CA LEU A 53 -1.62 -9.64 -0.55
C LEU A 53 -0.93 -11.01 -0.55
N GLU A 54 -0.57 -11.53 -1.73
CA GLU A 54 0.14 -12.80 -1.85
C GLU A 54 1.52 -12.73 -1.19
N LEU A 55 2.28 -11.66 -1.46
CA LEU A 55 3.60 -11.42 -0.87
C LEU A 55 3.52 -11.33 0.66
N ALA A 56 2.58 -10.56 1.19
CA ALA A 56 2.37 -10.47 2.64
C ALA A 56 2.06 -11.84 3.27
N GLY A 57 1.31 -12.70 2.56
CA GLY A 57 1.05 -14.07 3.00
C GLY A 57 2.28 -14.98 2.98
N TYR A 58 3.21 -14.79 2.03
CA TYR A 58 4.51 -15.47 2.04
C TYR A 58 5.36 -14.98 3.21
N VAL A 59 5.51 -13.66 3.37
CA VAL A 59 6.27 -13.06 4.46
C VAL A 59 5.73 -13.51 5.83
N ALA A 60 4.41 -13.49 6.04
CA ALA A 60 3.82 -13.94 7.30
C ALA A 60 4.16 -15.41 7.63
N ARG A 61 4.14 -16.30 6.63
CA ARG A 61 4.52 -17.71 6.82
C ARG A 61 5.99 -17.87 7.15
N ASP A 62 6.85 -17.13 6.46
CA ASP A 62 8.29 -17.17 6.69
C ASP A 62 8.64 -16.62 8.08
N LEU A 63 7.97 -15.54 8.52
CA LEU A 63 8.14 -15.00 9.87
C LEU A 63 7.76 -16.00 10.96
N ILE A 64 6.63 -16.71 10.80
CA ILE A 64 6.18 -17.75 11.74
C ILE A 64 7.21 -18.89 11.81
N ALA A 65 7.76 -19.30 10.65
CA ALA A 65 8.70 -20.41 10.58
C ALA A 65 10.10 -20.04 11.11
N ALA A 66 10.60 -18.85 10.78
CA ALA A 66 11.97 -18.44 11.03
C ALA A 66 12.20 -17.92 12.45
N ILE A 67 11.23 -17.19 13.00
CA ILE A 67 11.47 -16.46 14.25
C ILE A 67 11.13 -17.31 15.49
N GLN A 68 10.49 -18.48 15.32
CA GLN A 68 9.97 -19.34 16.40
C GLN A 68 9.32 -18.50 17.50
N PRO A 69 7.99 -18.30 17.47
CA PRO A 69 7.32 -17.41 18.41
C PRO A 69 7.82 -17.61 19.84
N ALA A 70 8.42 -16.58 20.42
CA ALA A 70 8.84 -16.61 21.81
C ALA A 70 7.59 -16.70 22.68
N GLU A 71 7.65 -17.33 23.84
CA GLU A 71 6.52 -17.28 24.76
C GLU A 71 6.62 -16.03 25.63
N TYR A 72 5.58 -15.18 25.58
CA TYR A 72 5.36 -14.12 26.56
C TYR A 72 4.11 -14.46 27.35
N GLU A 73 4.24 -14.65 28.67
CA GLU A 73 3.15 -15.13 29.54
C GLU A 73 2.49 -16.43 29.04
N GLY A 74 3.29 -17.35 28.48
CA GLY A 74 2.81 -18.62 27.92
C GLY A 74 2.03 -18.48 26.60
N LYS A 75 2.13 -17.34 25.92
CA LYS A 75 1.49 -17.07 24.63
C LYS A 75 2.53 -16.81 23.54
N PRO A 76 2.29 -17.26 22.29
CA PRO A 76 3.18 -16.98 21.17
C PRO A 76 3.30 -15.48 20.94
N PHE A 77 4.53 -14.99 20.91
CA PHE A 77 4.90 -13.59 20.71
C PHE A 77 5.96 -13.46 19.62
N LEU A 78 5.82 -12.43 18.80
CA LEU A 78 6.72 -12.12 17.70
C LEU A 78 7.03 -10.62 17.67
N TRP A 79 8.30 -10.26 17.52
CA TRP A 79 8.69 -8.91 17.11
C TRP A 79 9.43 -8.96 15.77
N HIS A 80 9.03 -8.12 14.83
CA HIS A 80 9.66 -8.02 13.51
C HIS A 80 9.79 -6.55 13.08
N ARG A 81 10.86 -6.27 12.34
CA ARG A 81 11.11 -4.96 11.74
C ARG A 81 11.36 -5.13 10.25
N ASP A 82 10.70 -4.30 9.46
CA ASP A 82 10.86 -4.31 8.00
C ASP A 82 10.93 -2.89 7.43
N ASP A 83 11.59 -2.75 6.28
CA ASP A 83 11.69 -1.49 5.54
C ASP A 83 10.61 -1.44 4.45
N VAL A 84 9.36 -1.31 4.90
CA VAL A 84 8.17 -1.34 4.06
C VAL A 84 7.24 -0.18 4.40
N THR A 85 6.26 0.09 3.52
CA THR A 85 5.24 1.09 3.83
C THR A 85 4.32 0.62 4.97
N PRO A 86 3.74 1.55 5.75
CA PRO A 86 2.81 1.19 6.82
C PRO A 86 1.61 0.36 6.35
N GLU A 87 1.09 0.62 5.15
CA GLU A 87 -0.03 -0.12 4.57
C GLU A 87 0.35 -1.58 4.26
N PHE A 88 1.59 -1.79 3.81
CA PHE A 88 2.10 -3.14 3.59
C PHE A 88 2.36 -3.86 4.91
N LEU A 89 2.86 -3.15 5.92
CA LEU A 89 3.03 -3.68 7.28
C LEU A 89 1.69 -4.15 7.87
N GLN A 90 0.62 -3.37 7.68
CA GLN A 90 -0.75 -3.76 8.06
C GLN A 90 -1.20 -5.04 7.34
N THR A 91 -0.85 -5.18 6.07
CA THR A 91 -1.18 -6.38 5.29
C THR A 91 -0.45 -7.62 5.82
N ILE A 92 0.82 -7.48 6.22
CA ILE A 92 1.58 -8.56 6.89
C ILE A 92 0.92 -8.92 8.23
N ALA A 93 0.53 -7.93 9.05
CA ALA A 93 -0.16 -8.15 10.32
C ALA A 93 -1.46 -8.96 10.17
N GLU A 94 -2.27 -8.66 9.15
CA GLU A 94 -3.46 -9.43 8.82
C GLU A 94 -3.14 -10.86 8.36
N GLY A 95 -2.07 -11.01 7.57
CA GLY A 95 -1.56 -12.33 7.14
C GLY A 95 -1.12 -13.19 8.32
N LEU A 96 -0.40 -12.60 9.28
CA LEU A 96 0.03 -13.25 10.51
C LEU A 96 -1.16 -13.69 11.37
N LEU A 97 -2.15 -12.81 11.58
CA LEU A 97 -3.34 -13.16 12.37
C LEU A 97 -4.16 -14.27 11.71
N LYS A 98 -4.25 -14.30 10.37
CA LYS A 98 -4.94 -15.38 9.64
C LYS A 98 -4.18 -16.70 9.74
N ALA A 99 -2.85 -16.67 9.66
CA ALA A 99 -2.02 -17.87 9.71
C ALA A 99 -1.83 -18.41 11.13
N HIS A 100 -1.78 -17.53 12.13
CA HIS A 100 -1.57 -17.86 13.54
C HIS A 100 -2.45 -17.00 14.46
N PRO A 101 -3.74 -17.36 14.64
CA PRO A 101 -4.72 -16.50 15.31
C PRO A 101 -4.40 -16.14 16.77
N THR A 102 -3.60 -16.94 17.46
CA THR A 102 -3.21 -16.72 18.86
C THR A 102 -1.87 -16.00 19.02
N LEU A 103 -1.24 -15.58 17.91
CA LEU A 103 0.05 -14.89 17.93
C LEU A 103 -0.17 -13.42 18.26
N VAL A 104 0.60 -12.90 19.22
CA VAL A 104 0.78 -11.46 19.37
C VAL A 104 2.04 -11.06 18.60
N ALA A 105 1.86 -10.25 17.57
CA ALA A 105 2.95 -9.75 16.74
C ALA A 105 3.08 -8.23 16.89
N VAL A 106 4.30 -7.76 17.17
CA VAL A 106 4.67 -6.35 17.11
C VAL A 106 5.51 -6.15 15.86
N LEU A 107 4.95 -5.45 14.88
CA LEU A 107 5.61 -5.12 13.63
C LEU A 107 6.03 -3.66 13.63
N THR A 108 7.22 -3.38 13.11
CA THR A 108 7.74 -2.01 13.05
C THR A 108 8.28 -1.68 11.65
N CYS A 109 8.03 -0.46 11.18
CA CYS A 109 8.60 0.08 9.94
C CYS A 109 9.02 1.55 10.11
N GLY A 110 9.76 2.07 9.13
CA GLY A 110 10.23 3.46 9.12
C GLY A 110 11.66 3.66 9.62
N ALA A 111 12.15 4.90 9.50
CA ALA A 111 13.53 5.24 9.82
C ALA A 111 13.70 5.53 11.32
N PRO A 112 14.68 4.91 12.01
CA PRO A 112 14.87 5.15 13.44
C PRO A 112 15.51 6.51 13.74
N LYS A 113 16.08 7.18 12.72
CA LYS A 113 16.81 8.44 12.88
C LYS A 113 15.92 9.67 13.03
N ASP A 114 14.70 9.61 12.48
CA ASP A 114 13.81 10.77 12.39
C ASP A 114 12.58 10.65 13.31
N ASN A 115 12.57 9.70 14.25
CA ASN A 115 11.41 9.34 15.07
C ASN A 115 10.13 8.98 14.27
N ASP A 116 10.24 8.74 12.96
CA ASP A 116 9.14 8.28 12.10
C ASP A 116 9.03 6.74 12.12
N LEU A 117 9.15 6.16 13.32
CA LEU A 117 8.90 4.74 13.53
C LEU A 117 7.41 4.53 13.69
N GLN A 118 6.86 3.67 12.85
CA GLN A 118 5.49 3.22 12.97
C GLN A 118 5.48 1.80 13.50
N PHE A 119 4.52 1.54 14.40
CA PHE A 119 4.36 0.25 15.05
C PHE A 119 2.92 -0.22 14.85
N ILE A 120 2.78 -1.50 14.54
CA ILE A 120 1.50 -2.19 14.48
C ILE A 120 1.57 -3.36 15.45
N VAL A 121 0.60 -3.42 16.37
CA VAL A 121 0.42 -4.59 17.24
C VAL A 121 -0.78 -5.37 16.71
N SER A 122 -0.54 -6.64 16.37
CA SER A 122 -1.54 -7.56 15.85
C SER A 122 -1.69 -8.76 16.76
N GLY A 123 -2.91 -9.25 16.94
CA GLY A 123 -3.20 -10.39 17.80
C GLY A 123 -4.64 -10.35 18.34
N PRO A 124 -5.06 -11.36 19.13
CA PRO A 124 -6.35 -11.33 19.81
C PRO A 124 -6.48 -10.11 20.72
N ALA A 125 -7.64 -9.42 20.69
CA ALA A 125 -7.85 -8.19 21.45
C ALA A 125 -7.51 -8.31 22.95
N GLU A 126 -7.90 -9.42 23.57
CA GLU A 126 -7.62 -9.73 24.97
C GLU A 126 -6.11 -9.85 25.26
N GLN A 127 -5.35 -10.36 24.30
CA GLN A 127 -3.91 -10.54 24.43
C GLN A 127 -3.18 -9.23 24.15
N VAL A 128 -3.58 -8.49 23.11
CA VAL A 128 -3.01 -7.17 22.80
C VAL A 128 -3.21 -6.18 23.96
N ALA A 129 -4.39 -6.21 24.61
CA ALA A 129 -4.66 -5.39 25.79
C ALA A 129 -3.75 -5.73 26.98
N ALA A 130 -3.28 -6.98 27.10
CA ALA A 130 -2.37 -7.41 28.16
C ALA A 130 -0.91 -6.95 27.92
N VAL A 131 -0.51 -6.72 26.67
CA VAL A 131 0.85 -6.26 26.31
C VAL A 131 0.94 -4.72 26.20
N GLY A 132 -0.18 -4.02 26.20
CA GLY A 132 -0.23 -2.56 26.18
C GLY A 132 0.33 -1.92 27.47
N PRO A 133 0.83 -0.67 27.41
CA PRO A 133 1.30 0.04 28.60
C PRO A 133 0.13 0.22 29.58
N LYS A 134 0.35 -0.16 30.85
CA LYS A 134 -0.55 0.15 31.98
C LYS A 134 -0.45 1.62 32.36
#